data_AF-A0AAN8GD17-F1
#
_entry.id   AF-A0AAN8GD17-F1
#
_cell.length_a   1.000
_cell.length_b   1.000
_cell.length_c   1.000
_cell.angle_alpha   90.00
_cell.angle_beta   90.00
_cell.angle_gamma   90.00
#
_symmetry.space_group_name_H-M   'P 1'
#
loop_
_entity.id
_entity.type
_entity.pdbx_description
1 polymer ?
#
loop_
_entity_poly.entity_id
_entity_poly.type
_entity_poly.pdbx_seq_one_letter_code
_entity_poly.pdbx_strand_id
1 'polypeptide(L)'
;MGAEQSSNKGQVLSKSGQPPAFVQQQEPPYPGPAPEYKFINTNVSIGARFAFGGSAGQELVTSSVDSYYPFLASQYAEGFRLLSFVRTPQELREGGLFCTSVSVPFQGILCRYPYRNEGWRLQVEKSVIQTQFVYNGIISSNSASVADASSLTQSVINNTQIGGRLLCVELTGQEISQGFSAGFAGRSPIHGVDLFYEIPTHPNPEIYTYQIVPVSIQVYVNFGRSITIGCDWAGILGSYLSQGWRLVEVFLDSGKTNPKFLSTTSAVSSMWFFEKPSSALQDQRPRYQGTYVEHMVPVRAGFSGAHSECGWEGKVQEMGRNGWELASVLQTPEIHYQGGFSNSYDIKFILFFQRKIIGYEGAGAPVPQMPPQGNQPPSYDSLQQKN
;
A
#
# COMPACT_ATOMS: atom_id res chain seq x y z
N MET A 1 -71.41 5.14 8.88
CA MET A 1 -70.68 4.01 8.25
C MET A 1 -69.20 4.20 8.54
N GLY A 2 -68.49 3.11 8.79
CA GLY A 2 -67.16 3.07 9.43
C GLY A 2 -66.03 3.76 8.65
N ALA A 3 -64.77 3.70 9.06
CA ALA A 3 -64.12 3.08 10.20
C ALA A 3 -62.75 3.79 10.37
N GLU A 4 -62.20 3.69 11.57
CA GLU A 4 -60.88 4.17 11.99
C GLU A 4 -59.72 3.50 11.22
N GLN A 5 -58.59 4.20 11.12
CA GLN A 5 -57.28 3.59 11.42
C GLN A 5 -56.29 4.66 11.91
N SER A 6 -55.84 4.47 13.15
CA SER A 6 -54.83 5.25 13.86
C SER A 6 -53.41 4.94 13.37
N SER A 7 -52.47 5.87 13.57
CA SER A 7 -51.19 5.52 14.20
C SER A 7 -50.48 6.75 14.77
N ASN A 8 -50.37 6.76 16.09
CA ASN A 8 -49.49 7.61 16.88
C ASN A 8 -48.01 7.30 16.63
N LYS A 9 -47.20 8.29 16.27
CA LYS A 9 -45.81 8.49 16.74
C LYS A 9 -45.55 10.00 16.68
N GLY A 10 -45.47 10.75 17.77
CA GLY A 10 -44.53 10.55 18.87
C GLY A 10 -43.46 11.63 18.75
N GLN A 11 -43.80 12.85 19.19
CA GLN A 11 -42.86 13.95 19.40
C GLN A 11 -41.73 13.48 20.33
N VAL A 12 -40.47 13.64 19.91
CA VAL A 12 -39.33 13.53 20.82
C VAL A 12 -38.92 14.94 21.22
N LEU A 13 -39.31 15.30 22.44
CA LEU A 13 -38.78 16.41 23.22
C LEU A 13 -37.28 16.15 23.48
N SER A 14 -36.42 17.03 22.98
CA SER A 14 -35.00 17.07 23.35
C SER A 14 -34.84 17.62 24.76
N LYS A 15 -34.85 16.73 25.75
CA LYS A 15 -34.21 16.98 27.05
C LYS A 15 -32.86 16.29 27.07
N SER A 16 -31.81 17.09 27.24
CA SER A 16 -30.53 16.75 27.88
C SER A 16 -30.09 15.28 27.82
N GLY A 17 -29.21 14.95 26.89
CA GLY A 17 -28.51 13.67 26.88
C GLY A 17 -27.33 13.73 25.93
N GLN A 18 -26.11 13.70 26.48
CA GLN A 18 -24.92 13.37 25.71
C GLN A 18 -25.20 12.10 24.88
N PRO A 19 -24.74 12.02 23.62
CA PRO A 19 -24.76 10.74 22.92
C PRO A 19 -24.03 9.72 23.81
N PRO A 20 -24.58 8.50 23.99
CA PRO A 20 -23.91 7.48 24.78
C PRO A 20 -22.51 7.31 24.21
N ALA A 21 -21.50 7.49 25.07
CA ALA A 21 -20.14 7.15 24.74
C ALA A 21 -20.18 5.73 24.20
N PHE A 22 -19.78 5.56 22.94
CA PHE A 22 -19.41 4.24 22.44
C PHE A 22 -18.35 3.74 23.42
N VAL A 23 -18.75 2.80 24.29
CA VAL A 23 -17.80 2.02 25.07
C VAL A 23 -17.01 1.30 24.00
N GLN A 24 -15.82 1.82 23.68
CA GLN A 24 -14.85 1.08 22.87
C GLN A 24 -14.65 -0.22 23.64
N GLN A 25 -15.27 -1.31 23.17
CA GLN A 25 -14.97 -2.63 23.67
C GLN A 25 -13.48 -2.81 23.44
N GLN A 26 -12.72 -2.74 24.52
CA GLN A 26 -11.28 -2.91 24.48
C GLN A 26 -11.05 -4.32 23.95
N GLU A 27 -10.50 -4.40 22.74
CA GLU A 27 -10.21 -5.68 22.11
C GLU A 27 -9.29 -6.48 23.04
N PRO A 28 -9.54 -7.78 23.26
CA PRO A 28 -8.65 -8.60 24.07
C PRO A 28 -7.22 -8.52 23.52
N PRO A 29 -6.19 -8.57 24.38
CA PRO A 29 -4.80 -8.54 23.93
C PRO A 29 -4.53 -9.59 22.86
N TYR A 30 -3.89 -9.19 21.77
CA TYR A 30 -3.52 -10.11 20.70
C TYR A 30 -2.53 -11.16 21.22
N PRO A 31 -2.81 -12.47 21.05
CA PRO A 31 -1.96 -13.53 21.60
C PRO A 31 -0.65 -13.76 20.82
N GLY A 32 -0.46 -13.08 19.69
CA GLY A 32 0.73 -13.24 18.84
C GLY A 32 1.88 -12.33 19.20
N PRO A 33 3.03 -12.49 18.51
CA PRO A 33 4.17 -11.64 18.76
C PRO A 33 3.88 -10.20 18.29
N ALA A 34 4.26 -9.23 19.10
CA ALA A 34 4.20 -7.82 18.72
C ALA A 34 5.42 -7.46 17.84
N PRO A 35 5.23 -6.79 16.70
CA PRO A 35 6.34 -6.26 15.91
C PRO A 35 7.02 -5.08 16.63
N GLU A 36 8.33 -5.01 16.52
CA GLU A 36 9.13 -3.84 16.89
C GLU A 36 9.44 -3.02 15.64
N TYR A 37 9.19 -1.71 15.67
CA TYR A 37 9.35 -0.81 14.53
C TYR A 37 10.61 0.06 14.63
N LYS A 38 11.26 0.28 13.48
CA LYS A 38 12.36 1.22 13.29
C LYS A 38 12.05 2.12 12.08
N PHE A 39 12.28 3.42 12.23
CA PHE A 39 12.02 4.42 11.19
C PHE A 39 13.33 5.04 10.74
N ILE A 40 13.53 5.12 9.43
CA ILE A 40 14.73 5.67 8.80
C ILE A 40 14.30 6.80 7.88
N ASN A 41 14.67 8.03 8.22
CA ASN A 41 14.41 9.21 7.39
C ASN A 41 15.61 9.47 6.47
N THR A 42 15.35 9.69 5.19
CA THR A 42 16.36 10.02 4.18
C THR A 42 15.88 11.18 3.32
N ASN A 43 16.79 12.02 2.84
CA ASN A 43 16.46 13.14 1.95
C ASN A 43 17.05 12.87 0.57
N VAL A 44 16.19 12.59 -0.40
CA VAL A 44 16.58 12.28 -1.78
C VAL A 44 16.64 13.56 -2.59
N SER A 45 17.80 13.83 -3.18
CA SER A 45 17.97 14.95 -4.11
C SER A 45 17.38 14.57 -5.47
N ILE A 46 16.41 15.36 -5.93
CA ILE A 46 15.78 15.23 -7.25
C ILE A 46 16.36 16.33 -8.16
N GLY A 47 17.06 15.88 -9.19
CA GLY A 47 17.78 16.72 -10.15
C GLY A 47 16.87 17.44 -11.13
N ALA A 48 17.39 18.53 -11.69
CA ALA A 48 16.70 19.44 -12.59
C ALA A 48 16.13 18.78 -13.85
N ARG A 49 15.08 19.41 -14.41
CA ARG A 49 14.49 19.09 -15.72
C ARG A 49 15.48 19.41 -16.84
N PHE A 50 16.01 18.39 -17.50
CA PHE A 50 16.81 18.58 -18.72
C PHE A 50 15.90 18.59 -19.94
N ALA A 51 15.80 19.74 -20.63
CA ALA A 51 15.06 19.85 -21.89
C ALA A 51 15.98 19.51 -23.08
N PHE A 52 15.65 18.45 -23.83
CA PHE A 52 16.38 18.07 -25.03
C PHE A 52 15.69 18.64 -26.29
N GLY A 53 16.32 19.61 -26.97
CA GLY A 53 15.93 20.08 -28.31
C GLY A 53 15.21 21.44 -28.35
N GLY A 54 15.52 22.23 -29.39
CA GLY A 54 15.11 23.65 -29.55
C GLY A 54 13.63 23.92 -29.88
N SER A 55 12.75 22.93 -29.82
CA SER A 55 11.30 23.12 -29.98
C SER A 55 10.53 22.03 -29.22
N ALA A 56 9.96 22.41 -28.07
CA ALA A 56 9.07 21.58 -27.23
C ALA A 56 9.66 20.23 -26.74
N GLY A 57 10.93 20.27 -26.32
CA GLY A 57 11.75 19.11 -25.95
C GLY A 57 11.22 18.26 -24.78
N GLN A 58 11.55 16.97 -24.82
CA GLN A 58 11.34 16.05 -23.71
C GLN A 58 12.10 16.55 -22.47
N GLU A 59 11.44 16.55 -21.32
CA GLU A 59 12.04 16.87 -20.03
C GLU A 59 12.36 15.57 -19.28
N LEU A 60 13.59 15.43 -18.80
CA LEU A 60 14.02 14.34 -17.93
C LEU A 60 14.25 14.86 -16.51
N VAL A 61 13.63 14.20 -15.53
CA VAL A 61 13.90 14.38 -14.09
C VAL A 61 14.62 13.15 -13.57
N THR A 62 15.71 13.34 -12.83
CA THR A 62 16.51 12.26 -12.23
C THR A 62 16.50 12.33 -10.71
N SER A 63 16.82 11.21 -10.06
CA SER A 63 16.79 11.08 -8.59
C SER A 63 17.95 10.22 -8.13
N SER A 64 18.56 10.57 -6.99
CA SER A 64 19.67 9.84 -6.37
C SER A 64 19.22 8.82 -5.32
N VAL A 65 17.95 8.38 -5.37
CA VAL A 65 17.35 7.47 -4.36
C VAL A 65 18.19 6.22 -4.10
N ASP A 66 18.87 5.69 -5.12
CA ASP A 66 19.64 4.44 -5.06
C ASP A 66 20.78 4.48 -4.05
N SER A 67 21.30 5.68 -3.76
CA SER A 67 22.36 5.89 -2.77
C SER A 67 21.95 5.47 -1.35
N TYR A 68 20.65 5.35 -1.07
CA TYR A 68 20.12 4.99 0.24
C TYR A 68 19.82 3.48 0.40
N TYR A 69 19.80 2.70 -0.69
CA TYR A 69 19.48 1.26 -0.62
C TYR A 69 20.46 0.45 0.23
N PRO A 70 21.78 0.69 0.20
CA PRO A 70 22.71 0.00 1.10
C PRO A 70 22.41 0.26 2.58
N PHE A 71 21.93 1.46 2.92
CA PHE A 71 21.58 1.83 4.30
C PHE A 71 20.31 1.14 4.79
N LEU A 72 19.31 0.97 3.91
CA LEU A 72 18.12 0.16 4.21
C LEU A 72 18.49 -1.33 4.32
N ALA A 73 19.33 -1.84 3.41
CA ALA A 73 19.76 -3.23 3.41
C ALA A 73 20.60 -3.60 4.64
N SER A 74 21.43 -2.69 5.16
CA SER A 74 22.26 -2.96 6.35
C SER A 74 21.43 -3.29 7.60
N GLN A 75 20.17 -2.84 7.66
CA GLN A 75 19.29 -3.11 8.79
C GLN A 75 18.88 -4.60 8.91
N TYR A 76 18.95 -5.34 7.80
CA TYR A 76 18.66 -6.78 7.79
C TYR A 76 19.66 -7.57 8.65
N ALA A 77 20.87 -7.07 8.83
CA ALA A 77 21.86 -7.67 9.74
C ALA A 77 21.42 -7.59 11.22
N GLU A 78 20.56 -6.64 11.59
CA GLU A 78 19.98 -6.50 12.93
C GLU A 78 18.62 -7.23 13.06
N GLY A 79 18.21 -7.97 12.03
CA GLY A 79 16.93 -8.68 11.96
C GLY A 79 15.73 -7.81 11.57
N PHE A 80 15.94 -6.53 11.23
CA PHE A 80 14.89 -5.66 10.72
C PHE A 80 14.63 -5.91 9.23
N ARG A 81 13.36 -6.00 8.86
CA ARG A 81 12.87 -6.13 7.48
C ARG A 81 12.13 -4.87 7.09
N LEU A 82 12.38 -4.39 5.88
CA LEU A 82 11.64 -3.26 5.33
C LEU A 82 10.19 -3.68 5.10
N LEU A 83 9.23 -2.84 5.52
CA LEU A 83 7.81 -3.01 5.22
C LEU A 83 7.35 -2.03 4.15
N SER A 84 7.78 -0.78 4.25
CA SER A 84 7.40 0.28 3.33
C SER A 84 8.53 1.31 3.22
N PHE A 85 8.65 1.92 2.05
CA PHE A 85 9.54 3.05 1.80
C PHE A 85 8.70 4.14 1.13
N VAL A 86 8.31 5.14 1.91
CA VAL A 86 7.27 6.09 1.51
C VAL A 86 7.83 7.50 1.36
N ARG A 87 7.46 8.18 0.27
CA ARG A 87 7.67 9.62 0.13
C ARG A 87 6.83 10.39 1.14
N THR A 88 7.47 11.29 1.88
CA THR A 88 6.77 12.18 2.82
C THR A 88 6.49 13.54 2.17
N PRO A 89 5.40 14.24 2.54
CA PRO A 89 4.90 15.40 1.80
C PRO A 89 5.66 16.71 2.07
N GLN A 90 6.94 16.63 2.41
CA GLN A 90 7.82 17.78 2.57
C GLN A 90 8.63 17.98 1.28
N GLU A 91 8.81 19.22 0.84
CA GLU A 91 9.66 19.55 -0.31
C GLU A 91 10.55 20.71 0.10
N LEU A 92 11.85 20.42 0.24
CA LEU A 92 12.85 21.40 0.58
C LEU A 92 13.57 21.80 -0.70
N ARG A 93 13.54 23.08 -1.07
CA ARG A 93 14.42 23.57 -2.15
C ARG A 93 15.87 23.48 -1.67
N GLU A 94 16.70 22.75 -2.40
CA GLU A 94 18.13 22.68 -2.08
C GLU A 94 18.79 23.93 -2.63
N GLY A 95 19.23 24.87 -1.78
CA GLY A 95 20.05 26.01 -2.20
C GLY A 95 19.28 27.28 -2.64
N GLY A 96 20.04 28.35 -2.87
CA GLY A 96 19.53 29.71 -3.11
C GLY A 96 18.78 29.90 -4.44
N LEU A 97 18.48 31.15 -4.79
CA LEU A 97 17.62 31.59 -5.92
C LEU A 97 17.85 30.93 -7.30
N PHE A 98 18.97 30.24 -7.53
CA PHE A 98 19.36 29.64 -8.80
C PHE A 98 19.45 28.10 -8.80
N CYS A 99 19.21 27.44 -7.67
CA CYS A 99 19.23 25.98 -7.64
C CYS A 99 17.87 25.40 -8.04
N THR A 100 17.91 24.41 -8.92
CA THR A 100 16.74 23.70 -9.47
C THR A 100 16.53 22.32 -8.85
N SER A 101 17.38 21.93 -7.90
CA SER A 101 17.27 20.67 -7.17
C SER A 101 16.29 20.79 -6.01
N VAL A 102 15.50 19.74 -5.79
CA VAL A 102 14.57 19.63 -4.66
C VAL A 102 14.96 18.42 -3.83
N SER A 103 15.11 18.61 -2.52
CA SER A 103 15.24 17.54 -1.55
C SER A 103 13.85 17.05 -1.21
N VAL A 104 13.60 15.77 -1.47
CA VAL A 104 12.37 15.07 -1.14
C VAL A 104 12.66 14.07 -0.04
N PRO A 105 12.04 14.20 1.14
CA PRO A 105 12.20 13.27 2.24
C PRO A 105 11.40 11.99 1.98
N PHE A 106 12.07 10.87 2.24
CA PHE A 106 11.51 9.53 2.27
C PHE A 106 11.67 8.95 3.67
N GLN A 107 10.79 8.03 4.02
CA GLN A 107 10.89 7.27 5.24
C GLN A 107 10.82 5.77 4.95
N GLY A 108 11.88 5.05 5.31
CA GLY A 108 11.88 3.61 5.43
C GLY A 108 11.25 3.19 6.77
N ILE A 109 10.23 2.35 6.70
CA ILE A 109 9.57 1.76 7.87
C ILE A 109 9.96 0.29 7.92
N LEU A 110 10.67 -0.10 8.97
CA LEU A 110 11.14 -1.46 9.17
C LEU A 110 10.49 -2.09 10.39
N CYS A 111 10.35 -3.41 10.37
CA CYS A 111 9.91 -4.18 11.53
C CYS A 111 10.81 -5.38 11.80
N ARG A 112 10.82 -5.85 13.04
CA ARG A 112 11.35 -7.16 13.40
C ARG A 112 10.43 -7.86 14.38
N TYR A 113 10.50 -9.19 14.38
CA TYR A 113 9.83 -10.04 15.35
C TYR A 113 10.85 -10.72 16.26
N PRO A 114 10.56 -10.88 17.56
CA PRO A 114 11.54 -11.34 18.56
C PRO A 114 12.10 -12.76 18.34
N TYR A 115 11.47 -13.60 17.50
CA TYR A 115 11.81 -15.02 17.39
C TYR A 115 11.99 -15.54 15.95
N ARG A 116 12.02 -14.67 14.93
CA ARG A 116 12.24 -15.10 13.54
C ARG A 116 13.59 -14.64 13.02
N ASN A 117 14.57 -15.53 13.05
CA ASN A 117 15.84 -15.38 12.32
C ASN A 117 15.75 -16.16 11.00
N GLU A 118 14.78 -15.81 10.15
CA GLU A 118 14.85 -16.19 8.74
C GLU A 118 15.84 -15.24 8.06
N GLY A 119 16.78 -15.78 7.29
CA GLY A 119 17.72 -14.95 6.53
C GLY A 119 17.03 -14.36 5.30
N TRP A 120 17.03 -13.03 5.20
CA TRP A 120 16.50 -12.28 4.08
C TRP A 120 17.52 -11.25 3.62
N ARG A 121 17.48 -10.88 2.33
CA ARG A 121 18.21 -9.73 1.79
C ARG A 121 17.26 -8.79 1.05
N LEU A 122 17.49 -7.50 1.16
CA LEU A 122 16.79 -6.51 0.36
C LEU A 122 17.31 -6.54 -1.08
N GLN A 123 16.41 -6.53 -2.06
CA GLN A 123 16.68 -6.35 -3.47
C GLN A 123 15.77 -5.26 -3.99
N VAL A 124 16.32 -4.32 -4.78
CA VAL A 124 15.55 -3.23 -5.37
C VAL A 124 15.66 -3.33 -6.88
N GLU A 125 14.54 -3.28 -7.57
CA GLU A 125 14.46 -3.30 -9.03
C GLU A 125 13.80 -2.02 -9.54
N LYS A 126 14.39 -1.42 -10.58
CA LYS A 126 13.81 -0.25 -11.24
C LYS A 126 12.78 -0.68 -12.26
N SER A 127 11.68 0.06 -12.32
CA SER A 127 10.65 -0.10 -13.34
C SER A 127 10.08 1.27 -13.71
N VAL A 128 9.15 1.27 -14.65
CA VAL A 128 8.40 2.45 -15.05
C VAL A 128 6.91 2.15 -15.04
N ILE A 129 6.12 3.20 -14.86
CA ILE A 129 4.68 3.19 -15.07
C ILE A 129 4.30 4.31 -16.02
N GLN A 130 3.37 4.03 -16.94
CA GLN A 130 2.84 5.03 -17.85
C GLN A 130 1.32 4.94 -17.88
N THR A 131 0.64 6.02 -17.54
CA THR A 131 -0.82 6.09 -17.64
C THR A 131 -1.24 6.31 -19.10
N GLN A 132 -2.15 5.50 -19.59
CA GLN A 132 -2.75 5.66 -20.91
C GLN A 132 -4.19 6.15 -20.75
N PHE A 133 -4.55 7.20 -21.51
CA PHE A 133 -5.92 7.70 -21.56
C PHE A 133 -6.69 7.00 -22.68
N VAL A 134 -7.74 6.27 -22.33
CA VAL A 134 -8.65 5.65 -23.32
C VAL A 134 -9.77 6.65 -23.64
N TYR A 135 -9.73 7.20 -24.85
CA TYR A 135 -10.79 8.06 -25.39
C TYR A 135 -11.82 7.22 -26.14
N ASN A 136 -13.02 7.07 -25.59
CA ASN A 136 -14.12 6.40 -26.28
C ASN A 136 -14.84 7.35 -27.26
N GLY A 137 -14.20 7.70 -28.39
CA GLY A 137 -14.82 8.48 -29.48
C GLY A 137 -14.52 9.99 -29.49
N ILE A 138 -14.91 10.66 -30.58
CA ILE A 138 -14.53 12.05 -30.93
C ILE A 138 -15.16 13.11 -29.98
N ILE A 139 -16.21 12.74 -29.22
CA ILE A 139 -16.96 13.63 -28.32
C ILE A 139 -17.24 12.93 -26.97
N SER A 140 -16.33 12.10 -26.47
CA SER A 140 -16.54 11.46 -25.16
C SER A 140 -15.99 12.31 -24.01
N SER A 141 -16.90 12.69 -23.11
CA SER A 141 -16.62 13.32 -21.82
C SER A 141 -16.05 12.35 -20.79
N ASN A 142 -15.96 11.04 -21.07
CA ASN A 142 -15.49 10.01 -20.15
C ASN A 142 -14.20 9.36 -20.69
N SER A 143 -13.05 9.81 -20.19
CA SER A 143 -11.76 9.16 -20.43
C SER A 143 -11.47 8.26 -19.23
N ALA A 144 -11.42 6.95 -19.45
CA ALA A 144 -10.87 6.03 -18.46
C ALA A 144 -9.34 6.12 -18.54
N SER A 145 -8.66 6.33 -17.41
CA SER A 145 -7.21 6.22 -17.31
C SER A 145 -6.85 4.83 -16.81
N VAL A 146 -5.97 4.14 -17.53
CA VAL A 146 -5.43 2.84 -17.12
C VAL A 146 -3.91 2.95 -17.06
N ALA A 147 -3.33 2.56 -15.93
CA ALA A 147 -1.88 2.48 -15.79
C ALA A 147 -1.36 1.26 -16.57
N ASP A 148 -0.39 1.44 -17.46
CA ASP A 148 0.38 0.33 -17.99
C ASP A 148 1.36 -0.16 -16.91
N ALA A 149 0.97 -1.22 -16.23
CA ALA A 149 1.72 -1.87 -15.17
C ALA A 149 2.37 -3.20 -15.62
N SER A 150 2.56 -3.39 -16.93
CA SER A 150 3.15 -4.61 -17.49
C SER A 150 4.57 -4.86 -16.97
N SER A 151 5.41 -3.82 -16.93
CA SER A 151 6.77 -3.88 -16.38
C SER A 151 6.78 -4.26 -14.88
N LEU A 152 5.89 -3.66 -14.09
CA LEU A 152 5.72 -4.00 -12.67
C LEU A 152 5.34 -5.47 -12.48
N THR A 153 4.36 -5.93 -13.27
CA THR A 153 3.87 -7.31 -13.22
C THR A 153 4.98 -8.30 -13.58
N GLN A 154 5.77 -8.00 -14.62
CA GLN A 154 6.87 -8.86 -15.03
C GLN A 154 7.97 -8.95 -13.98
N SER A 155 8.33 -7.82 -13.33
CA SER A 155 9.29 -7.81 -12.23
C SER A 155 8.80 -8.66 -11.04
N VAL A 156 7.52 -8.57 -10.67
CA VAL A 156 6.91 -9.44 -9.65
C VAL A 156 6.99 -10.90 -10.06
N ILE A 157 6.64 -11.25 -11.30
CA ILE A 157 6.75 -12.64 -11.80
C ILE A 157 8.19 -13.16 -11.69
N ASN A 158 9.18 -12.38 -12.13
CA ASN A 158 10.58 -12.80 -12.14
C ASN A 158 11.12 -13.03 -10.72
N ASN A 159 10.85 -12.13 -9.78
CA ASN A 159 11.37 -12.23 -8.42
C ASN A 159 10.65 -13.29 -7.59
N THR A 160 9.37 -13.54 -7.84
CA THR A 160 8.60 -14.56 -7.10
C THR A 160 8.99 -15.97 -7.46
N GLN A 161 9.50 -16.21 -8.68
CA GLN A 161 10.05 -17.51 -9.09
C GLN A 161 11.24 -17.97 -8.23
N ILE A 162 11.99 -17.04 -7.65
CA ILE A 162 13.12 -17.33 -6.75
C ILE A 162 12.75 -17.21 -5.26
N GLY A 163 11.45 -17.17 -4.95
CA GLY A 163 10.96 -16.99 -3.58
C GLY A 163 11.02 -15.55 -3.06
N GLY A 164 11.32 -14.58 -3.93
CA GLY A 164 11.29 -13.17 -3.57
C GLY A 164 9.87 -12.72 -3.23
N ARG A 165 9.74 -11.92 -2.17
CA ARG A 165 8.47 -11.32 -1.77
C ARG A 165 8.52 -9.82 -1.98
N LEU A 166 7.49 -9.27 -2.63
CA LEU A 166 7.33 -7.83 -2.77
C LEU A 166 7.09 -7.21 -1.37
N LEU A 167 7.71 -6.07 -1.13
CA LEU A 167 7.57 -5.29 0.10
C LEU A 167 6.73 -4.04 -0.19
N CYS A 168 7.21 -3.20 -1.10
CA CYS A 168 6.55 -1.98 -1.50
C CYS A 168 6.93 -1.57 -2.93
N VAL A 169 6.12 -0.69 -3.51
CA VAL A 169 6.35 -0.06 -4.82
C VAL A 169 6.29 1.44 -4.62
N GLU A 170 7.37 2.16 -4.93
CA GLU A 170 7.46 3.59 -4.62
C GLU A 170 7.84 4.41 -5.86
N LEU A 171 7.21 5.58 -6.01
CA LEU A 171 7.56 6.56 -7.04
C LEU A 171 8.82 7.32 -6.62
N THR A 172 9.94 7.08 -7.31
CA THR A 172 11.24 7.61 -6.88
C THR A 172 11.65 8.92 -7.53
N GLY A 173 10.68 9.62 -8.14
CA GLY A 173 10.83 10.98 -8.64
C GLY A 173 11.44 11.11 -10.03
N GLN A 174 11.82 9.99 -10.66
CA GLN A 174 12.23 10.00 -12.07
C GLN A 174 10.99 10.22 -12.96
N GLU A 175 11.03 11.18 -13.87
CA GLU A 175 9.93 11.48 -14.80
C GLU A 175 10.49 11.77 -16.18
N ILE A 176 9.89 11.19 -17.22
CA ILE A 176 10.16 11.52 -18.63
C ILE A 176 8.90 12.15 -19.21
N SER A 177 8.93 13.46 -19.41
CA SER A 177 7.89 14.18 -20.13
C SER A 177 7.96 13.84 -21.61
N GLN A 178 6.83 13.43 -22.19
CA GLN A 178 6.75 12.94 -23.58
C GLN A 178 6.62 14.05 -24.62
N GLY A 179 6.74 15.34 -24.22
CA GLY A 179 6.57 16.48 -25.12
C GLY A 179 5.11 16.75 -25.51
N PHE A 180 4.87 17.87 -26.20
CA PHE A 180 3.52 18.38 -26.46
C PHE A 180 2.69 17.50 -27.42
N SER A 181 3.33 16.94 -28.46
CA SER A 181 2.67 16.08 -29.45
C SER A 181 2.18 14.76 -28.85
N ALA A 182 2.92 14.17 -27.91
CA ALA A 182 2.52 12.95 -27.23
C ALA A 182 1.34 13.18 -26.26
N GLY A 183 1.27 14.37 -25.65
CA GLY A 183 0.11 14.77 -24.83
C GLY A 183 -1.19 14.80 -25.64
N PHE A 184 -1.16 15.33 -26.88
CA PHE A 184 -2.32 15.27 -27.78
C PHE A 184 -2.66 13.85 -28.24
N ALA A 185 -1.68 12.96 -28.32
CA ALA A 185 -1.90 11.54 -28.58
C ALA A 185 -2.40 10.76 -27.35
N GLY A 186 -2.70 11.44 -26.23
CA GLY A 186 -3.22 10.81 -25.02
C GLY A 186 -2.19 10.05 -24.20
N ARG A 187 -0.89 10.32 -24.38
CA ARG A 187 0.18 9.70 -23.61
C ARG A 187 0.57 10.59 -22.43
N SER A 188 0.55 10.03 -21.22
CA SER A 188 1.04 10.71 -20.02
C SER A 188 2.57 10.59 -19.90
N PRO A 189 3.20 11.40 -19.02
CA PRO A 189 4.60 11.21 -18.65
C PRO A 189 4.88 9.78 -18.16
N ILE A 190 6.09 9.31 -18.41
CA ILE A 190 6.56 8.04 -17.85
C ILE A 190 7.15 8.33 -16.48
N HIS A 191 6.66 7.64 -15.45
CA HIS A 191 7.15 7.78 -14.09
C HIS A 191 8.03 6.58 -13.72
N GLY A 192 9.20 6.85 -13.15
CA GLY A 192 10.07 5.82 -12.59
C GLY A 192 9.56 5.38 -11.22
N VAL A 193 9.58 4.07 -11.01
CA VAL A 193 9.13 3.40 -9.80
C VAL A 193 10.18 2.38 -9.40
N ASP A 194 10.43 2.25 -8.11
CA ASP A 194 11.34 1.23 -7.57
C ASP A 194 10.52 0.20 -6.79
N LEU A 195 10.74 -1.08 -7.11
CA LEU A 195 10.12 -2.21 -6.43
C LEU A 195 11.10 -2.79 -5.43
N PHE A 196 10.66 -2.89 -4.19
CA PHE A 196 11.45 -3.43 -3.10
C PHE A 196 11.02 -4.88 -2.86
N TYR A 197 11.99 -5.78 -2.88
CA TYR A 197 11.81 -7.20 -2.62
C TYR A 197 12.66 -7.63 -1.44
N GLU A 198 12.14 -8.57 -0.68
CA GLU A 198 12.96 -9.40 0.18
C GLU A 198 13.21 -10.76 -0.49
N ILE A 199 14.47 -11.12 -0.62
CA ILE A 199 14.87 -12.41 -1.18
C ILE A 199 15.33 -13.30 -0.03
N PRO A 200 14.78 -14.51 0.11
CA PRO A 200 15.19 -15.44 1.15
C PRO A 200 16.62 -15.92 0.89
N THR A 201 17.41 -16.08 1.95
CA THR A 201 18.79 -16.58 1.86
C THR A 201 18.92 -18.03 2.32
N HIS A 202 17.81 -18.67 2.71
CA HIS A 202 17.76 -20.06 3.15
C HIS A 202 17.31 -20.99 2.02
N PRO A 203 17.67 -22.29 2.06
CA PRO A 203 17.20 -23.26 1.09
C PRO A 203 15.68 -23.44 1.16
N ASN A 204 15.07 -23.79 0.03
CA ASN A 204 13.64 -24.12 -0.13
C ASN A 204 12.69 -23.07 0.47
N PRO A 205 12.74 -21.81 0.01
CA PRO A 205 11.81 -20.80 0.48
C PRO A 205 10.36 -21.12 0.13
N GLU A 206 9.45 -20.64 0.97
CA GLU A 206 8.03 -20.64 0.63
C GLU A 206 7.80 -19.71 -0.55
N ILE A 207 7.14 -20.21 -1.59
CA ILE A 207 6.81 -19.44 -2.79
C ILE A 207 5.44 -18.80 -2.60
N TYR A 208 5.31 -17.55 -3.06
CA TYR A 208 4.10 -16.76 -2.95
C TYR A 208 3.51 -16.50 -4.33
N THR A 209 2.18 -16.60 -4.43
CA THR A 209 1.39 -16.18 -5.57
C THR A 209 0.81 -14.81 -5.30
N TYR A 210 0.81 -13.95 -6.32
CA TYR A 210 0.32 -12.57 -6.22
C TYR A 210 -0.98 -12.40 -6.99
N GLN A 211 -1.85 -11.55 -6.44
CA GLN A 211 -3.02 -11.02 -7.11
C GLN A 211 -2.94 -9.50 -7.10
N ILE A 212 -2.94 -8.90 -8.29
CA ILE A 212 -2.91 -7.45 -8.48
C ILE A 212 -4.31 -7.00 -8.86
N VAL A 213 -4.90 -6.11 -8.06
CA VAL A 213 -6.30 -5.71 -8.16
C VAL A 213 -6.37 -4.22 -8.48
N PRO A 214 -6.86 -3.83 -9.66
CA PRO A 214 -7.10 -2.42 -9.96
C PRO A 214 -8.35 -1.94 -9.21
N VAL A 215 -8.22 -0.83 -8.49
CA VAL A 215 -9.29 -0.21 -7.69
C VAL A 215 -9.43 1.25 -8.09
N SER A 216 -10.65 1.63 -8.46
CA SER A 216 -10.99 3.02 -8.77
C SER A 216 -11.32 3.79 -7.49
N ILE A 217 -10.64 4.91 -7.27
CA ILE A 217 -10.91 5.85 -6.19
C ILE A 217 -11.58 7.08 -6.79
N GLN A 218 -12.78 7.39 -6.32
CA GLN A 218 -13.50 8.58 -6.74
C GLN A 218 -12.90 9.81 -6.06
N VAL A 219 -12.71 10.88 -6.81
CA VAL A 219 -12.13 12.15 -6.35
C VAL A 219 -13.15 13.25 -6.59
N TYR A 220 -13.45 14.01 -5.55
CA TYR A 220 -14.43 15.09 -5.56
C TYR A 220 -13.73 16.39 -5.24
N VAL A 221 -13.86 17.38 -6.12
CA VAL A 221 -13.39 18.74 -5.90
C VAL A 221 -14.53 19.56 -5.32
N ASN A 222 -14.41 19.89 -4.04
CA ASN A 222 -15.41 20.66 -3.30
C ASN A 222 -15.18 22.18 -3.44
N PHE A 223 -16.20 22.95 -3.08
CA PHE A 223 -16.11 24.40 -3.02
C PHE A 223 -14.97 24.82 -2.07
N GLY A 224 -14.15 25.79 -2.48
CA GLY A 224 -12.94 26.17 -1.73
C GLY A 224 -11.70 25.32 -2.02
N ARG A 225 -11.66 24.59 -3.15
CA ARG A 225 -10.52 23.78 -3.64
C ARG A 225 -10.13 22.58 -2.75
N SER A 226 -10.93 22.24 -1.75
CA SER A 226 -10.71 21.01 -0.98
C SER A 226 -11.03 19.80 -1.83
N ILE A 227 -10.21 18.76 -1.73
CA ILE A 227 -10.36 17.52 -2.48
C ILE A 227 -10.72 16.43 -1.48
N THR A 228 -11.81 15.69 -1.71
CA THR A 228 -12.18 14.52 -0.90
C THR A 228 -12.22 13.27 -1.77
N ILE A 229 -12.04 12.09 -1.20
CA ILE A 229 -12.11 10.83 -1.94
C ILE A 229 -13.23 9.92 -1.46
N GLY A 230 -13.72 9.08 -2.38
CA GLY A 230 -14.64 7.97 -2.10
C GLY A 230 -14.00 6.64 -2.50
N CYS A 231 -13.77 5.78 -1.51
CA CYS A 231 -13.32 4.40 -1.71
C CYS A 231 -13.76 3.53 -0.52
N ASP A 232 -14.22 2.31 -0.77
CA ASP A 232 -14.56 1.34 0.28
C ASP A 232 -13.31 0.53 0.68
N TRP A 233 -12.41 1.18 1.42
CA TRP A 233 -11.16 0.57 1.88
C TRP A 233 -11.38 -0.74 2.64
N ALA A 234 -12.38 -0.77 3.52
CA ALA A 234 -12.72 -1.92 4.35
C ALA A 234 -13.27 -3.09 3.53
N GLY A 235 -14.24 -2.82 2.64
CA GLY A 235 -14.86 -3.86 1.82
C GLY A 235 -13.86 -4.50 0.86
N ILE A 236 -13.00 -3.71 0.22
CA ILE A 236 -11.94 -4.21 -0.65
C ILE A 236 -10.97 -5.07 0.15
N LEU A 237 -10.37 -4.53 1.22
CA LEU A 237 -9.44 -5.28 2.08
C LEU A 237 -10.06 -6.58 2.60
N GLY A 238 -11.26 -6.49 3.19
CA GLY A 238 -11.97 -7.64 3.78
C GLY A 238 -12.28 -8.74 2.78
N SER A 239 -12.61 -8.39 1.53
CA SER A 239 -12.92 -9.38 0.48
C SER A 239 -11.73 -10.31 0.18
N TYR A 240 -10.49 -9.83 0.28
CA TYR A 240 -9.29 -10.62 0.05
C TYR A 240 -8.79 -11.32 1.32
N LEU A 241 -8.80 -10.63 2.46
CA LEU A 241 -8.35 -11.23 3.73
C LEU A 241 -9.23 -12.42 4.15
N SER A 242 -10.53 -12.35 3.86
CA SER A 242 -11.48 -13.46 4.12
C SER A 242 -11.17 -14.73 3.33
N GLN A 243 -10.45 -14.60 2.21
CA GLN A 243 -9.99 -15.70 1.34
C GLN A 243 -8.54 -16.13 1.63
N GLY A 244 -7.94 -15.63 2.72
CA GLY A 244 -6.60 -15.98 3.16
C GLY A 244 -5.46 -15.26 2.42
N TRP A 245 -5.77 -14.25 1.60
CA TRP A 245 -4.77 -13.36 1.01
C TRP A 245 -4.24 -12.38 2.07
N ARG A 246 -3.00 -11.92 1.89
CA ARG A 246 -2.33 -10.91 2.70
C ARG A 246 -2.14 -9.65 1.86
N LEU A 247 -2.40 -8.46 2.42
CA LEU A 247 -2.08 -7.21 1.74
C LEU A 247 -0.56 -6.98 1.79
N VAL A 248 0.01 -6.59 0.65
CA VAL A 248 1.43 -6.24 0.52
C VAL A 248 1.57 -4.74 0.30
N GLU A 249 0.94 -4.19 -0.74
CA GLU A 249 1.10 -2.79 -1.12
C GLU A 249 -0.20 -2.25 -1.73
N VAL A 250 -0.45 -0.95 -1.54
CA VAL A 250 -1.48 -0.20 -2.26
C VAL A 250 -0.79 0.94 -3.00
N PHE A 251 -0.56 0.73 -4.29
CA PHE A 251 0.10 1.72 -5.14
C PHE A 251 -0.94 2.62 -5.81
N LEU A 252 -0.82 3.93 -5.67
CA LEU A 252 -1.66 4.90 -6.38
C LEU A 252 -1.00 5.27 -7.71
N ASP A 253 -1.70 5.07 -8.83
CA ASP A 253 -1.25 5.63 -10.10
C ASP A 253 -1.45 7.15 -10.07
N SER A 254 -0.35 7.87 -9.88
CA SER A 254 -0.32 9.34 -9.86
C SER A 254 -0.34 9.97 -11.25
N GLY A 255 -0.59 9.19 -12.31
CA GLY A 255 -0.85 9.71 -13.64
C GLY A 255 -1.81 10.89 -13.57
N LYS A 256 -1.31 12.08 -13.93
CA LYS A 256 -2.02 13.37 -13.75
C LYS A 256 -3.48 13.22 -14.20
N THR A 257 -4.41 13.15 -13.24
CA THR A 257 -5.81 13.36 -13.54
C THR A 257 -5.93 14.82 -13.89
N ASN A 258 -6.02 15.16 -15.17
CA ASN A 258 -6.38 16.52 -15.54
C ASN A 258 -7.80 16.74 -15.02
N PRO A 259 -8.04 17.59 -13.99
CA PRO A 259 -9.39 17.99 -13.67
C PRO A 259 -9.89 18.71 -14.93
N LYS A 260 -10.89 18.11 -15.60
CA LYS A 260 -11.55 18.80 -16.71
C LYS A 260 -12.09 20.11 -16.14
N PHE A 261 -11.86 21.23 -16.84
CA PHE A 261 -12.19 22.60 -16.40
C PHE A 261 -13.66 22.82 -15.99
N LEU A 262 -14.54 21.82 -16.17
CA LEU A 262 -15.96 21.82 -15.83
C LEU A 262 -16.42 20.60 -15.00
N SER A 263 -15.54 19.67 -14.63
CA SER A 263 -15.92 18.48 -13.85
C SER A 263 -15.50 18.61 -12.39
N THR A 264 -16.47 18.57 -11.49
CA THR A 264 -16.25 18.52 -10.03
C THR A 264 -15.85 17.13 -9.54
N THR A 265 -15.90 16.13 -10.43
CA THR A 265 -15.54 14.75 -10.12
C THR A 265 -14.52 14.19 -11.11
N SER A 266 -13.59 13.39 -10.60
CA SER A 266 -12.65 12.57 -11.36
C SER A 266 -12.44 11.23 -10.66
N ALA A 267 -11.72 10.31 -11.29
CA ALA A 267 -11.32 9.05 -10.67
C ALA A 267 -9.83 8.83 -10.87
N VAL A 268 -9.16 8.31 -9.85
CA VAL A 268 -7.77 7.84 -9.92
C VAL A 268 -7.76 6.32 -9.79
N SER A 269 -6.79 5.67 -10.43
CA SER A 269 -6.60 4.22 -10.32
C SER A 269 -5.58 3.92 -9.24
N SER A 270 -5.84 2.89 -8.44
CA SER A 270 -4.88 2.29 -7.53
C SER A 270 -4.71 0.81 -7.86
N MET A 271 -3.56 0.24 -7.54
CA MET A 271 -3.25 -1.17 -7.69
C MET A 271 -2.96 -1.75 -6.32
N TRP A 272 -3.75 -2.75 -5.94
CA TRP A 272 -3.60 -3.43 -4.66
C TRP A 272 -2.90 -4.75 -4.90
N PHE A 273 -1.78 -4.95 -4.22
CA PHE A 273 -0.97 -6.15 -4.29
C PHE A 273 -1.33 -7.03 -3.11
N PHE A 274 -1.90 -8.19 -3.41
CA PHE A 274 -2.16 -9.23 -2.43
C PHE A 274 -1.26 -10.42 -2.71
N GLU A 275 -0.83 -11.11 -1.66
CA GLU A 275 -0.05 -12.33 -1.77
C GLU A 275 -0.66 -13.47 -0.97
N LYS A 276 -0.34 -14.70 -1.38
CA LYS A 276 -0.74 -15.92 -0.69
C LYS A 276 0.31 -17.00 -0.93
N PRO A 277 0.67 -17.82 0.07
CA PRO A 277 1.53 -18.96 -0.18
C PRO A 277 0.98 -19.84 -1.29
N SER A 278 1.81 -20.21 -2.26
CA SER A 278 1.38 -21.03 -3.40
C SER A 278 0.86 -22.40 -2.95
N SER A 279 1.40 -22.94 -1.85
CA SER A 279 0.93 -24.17 -1.20
C SER A 279 -0.50 -24.07 -0.65
N ALA A 280 -0.99 -22.85 -0.40
CA ALA A 280 -2.29 -22.56 0.19
C ALA A 280 -3.26 -21.92 -0.80
N LEU A 281 -2.96 -21.86 -2.10
CA LEU A 281 -3.76 -21.11 -3.07
C LEU A 281 -5.25 -21.52 -3.06
N GLN A 282 -5.52 -22.82 -2.94
CA GLN A 282 -6.87 -23.40 -2.88
C GLN A 282 -7.54 -23.30 -1.50
N ASP A 283 -6.80 -22.96 -0.44
CA ASP A 283 -7.32 -22.83 0.92
C ASP A 283 -8.00 -21.47 1.11
N GLN A 284 -9.32 -21.43 1.05
CA GLN A 284 -10.10 -20.19 1.17
C GLN A 284 -10.33 -19.74 2.61
N ARG A 285 -9.73 -20.39 3.61
CA ARG A 285 -9.93 -20.01 5.01
C ARG A 285 -9.25 -18.66 5.31
N PRO A 286 -9.90 -17.79 6.10
CA PRO A 286 -9.29 -16.52 6.51
C PRO A 286 -8.03 -16.79 7.35
N ARG A 287 -6.93 -16.14 6.97
CA ARG A 287 -5.63 -16.24 7.68
C ARG A 287 -5.21 -14.94 8.33
N TYR A 288 -5.80 -13.83 7.91
CA TYR A 288 -5.43 -12.49 8.32
C TYR A 288 -6.67 -11.69 8.71
N GLN A 289 -6.51 -10.84 9.70
CA GLN A 289 -7.41 -9.73 9.99
C GLN A 289 -6.75 -8.45 9.50
N GLY A 290 -7.55 -7.47 9.10
CA GLY A 290 -7.07 -6.20 8.60
C GLY A 290 -7.89 -5.04 9.15
N THR A 291 -7.25 -3.88 9.24
CA THR A 291 -7.86 -2.60 9.59
C THR A 291 -7.09 -1.49 8.89
N TYR A 292 -7.62 -0.27 8.91
CA TYR A 292 -6.89 0.90 8.44
C TYR A 292 -7.11 2.08 9.38
N VAL A 293 -6.15 3.00 9.36
CA VAL A 293 -6.22 4.26 10.10
C VAL A 293 -6.08 5.40 9.10
N GLU A 294 -7.02 6.34 9.15
CA GLU A 294 -6.90 7.60 8.44
C GLU A 294 -5.99 8.53 9.25
N HIS A 295 -4.99 9.12 8.60
CA HIS A 295 -3.99 9.97 9.24
C HIS A 295 -3.81 11.26 8.43
N MET A 296 -4.09 12.41 9.05
CA MET A 296 -3.96 13.71 8.40
C MET A 296 -2.58 14.29 8.69
N VAL A 297 -1.87 14.65 7.64
CA VAL A 297 -0.51 15.23 7.73
C VAL A 297 -0.58 16.71 7.36
N PRO A 298 -0.29 17.63 8.29
CA PRO A 298 -0.32 19.06 8.03
C PRO A 298 0.90 19.52 7.25
N VAL A 299 0.66 20.13 6.09
CA VAL A 299 1.67 20.74 5.24
C VAL A 299 1.59 22.26 5.37
N ARG A 300 2.70 22.87 5.78
CA ARG A 300 2.83 24.33 5.91
C ARG A 300 3.76 24.85 4.83
N ALA A 301 3.21 25.58 3.86
CA ALA A 301 4.03 26.24 2.85
C ALA A 301 4.68 27.52 3.44
N GLY A 302 6.01 27.56 3.43
CA GLY A 302 6.80 28.72 3.80
C GLY A 302 7.63 29.25 2.63
N PHE A 303 8.31 30.37 2.85
CA PHE A 303 9.19 30.99 1.85
C PHE A 303 10.36 30.08 1.42
N SER A 304 10.78 29.16 2.29
CA SER A 304 11.85 28.19 2.05
C SER A 304 11.39 26.86 1.44
N GLY A 305 10.09 26.70 1.13
CA GLY A 305 9.50 25.42 0.73
C GLY A 305 8.40 24.96 1.68
N ALA A 306 7.85 23.77 1.41
CA ALA A 306 6.81 23.16 2.22
C ALA A 306 7.43 22.31 3.32
N HIS A 307 7.02 22.53 4.57
CA HIS A 307 7.42 21.74 5.72
C HIS A 307 6.26 20.89 6.22
N SER A 308 6.55 19.64 6.56
CA SER A 308 5.57 18.69 7.05
C SER A 308 6.26 17.73 8.02
N GLU A 309 5.58 17.37 9.10
CA GLU A 309 5.96 16.27 9.98
C GLU A 309 4.88 15.20 9.85
N CYS A 310 5.26 14.00 9.41
CA CYS A 310 4.30 12.92 9.20
C CYS A 310 3.62 12.51 10.50
N GLY A 311 4.38 12.28 11.57
CA GLY A 311 3.84 12.04 12.91
C GLY A 311 3.04 10.74 13.07
N TRP A 312 3.13 9.80 12.12
CA TRP A 312 2.46 8.50 12.21
C TRP A 312 3.27 7.48 13.02
N GLU A 313 4.52 7.74 13.37
CA GLU A 313 5.41 6.80 14.05
C GLU A 313 4.82 6.31 15.37
N GLY A 314 4.28 7.24 16.16
CA GLY A 314 3.59 6.91 17.41
C GLY A 314 2.35 6.03 17.18
N LYS A 315 1.62 6.26 16.08
CA LYS A 315 0.44 5.47 15.71
C LYS A 315 0.81 4.07 15.24
N VAL A 316 1.86 3.94 14.42
CA VAL A 316 2.40 2.66 13.97
C VAL A 316 2.91 1.84 15.17
N GLN A 317 3.63 2.47 16.10
CA GLN A 317 4.08 1.81 17.33
C GLN A 317 2.94 1.42 18.27
N GLU A 318 1.90 2.25 18.40
CA GLU A 318 0.67 1.92 19.14
C GLU A 318 -0.01 0.67 18.54
N MET A 319 -0.22 0.66 17.22
CA MET A 319 -0.79 -0.48 16.51
C MET A 319 0.07 -1.74 16.66
N GLY A 320 1.40 -1.62 16.53
CA GLY A 320 2.36 -2.71 16.74
C GLY A 320 2.26 -3.35 18.11
N ARG A 321 2.16 -2.55 19.17
CA ARG A 321 1.96 -3.05 20.55
C ARG A 321 0.65 -3.85 20.71
N ASN A 322 -0.35 -3.55 19.89
CA ASN A 322 -1.62 -4.28 19.83
C ASN A 322 -1.59 -5.47 18.86
N GLY A 323 -0.41 -5.84 18.35
CA GLY A 323 -0.20 -6.99 17.47
C GLY A 323 -0.52 -6.74 16.00
N TRP A 324 -0.75 -5.48 15.61
CA TRP A 324 -1.00 -5.10 14.22
C TRP A 324 0.31 -4.82 13.48
N GLU A 325 0.52 -5.48 12.36
CA GLU A 325 1.62 -5.23 11.44
C GLU A 325 1.17 -4.24 10.35
N LEU A 326 1.89 -3.13 10.18
CA LEU A 326 1.74 -2.24 9.04
C LEU A 326 1.95 -3.01 7.72
N ALA A 327 0.95 -2.96 6.85
CA ALA A 327 1.01 -3.55 5.51
C ALA A 327 1.46 -2.51 4.47
N SER A 328 0.83 -1.33 4.46
CA SER A 328 1.11 -0.29 3.45
C SER A 328 0.75 1.10 3.99
N VAL A 329 1.42 2.12 3.44
CA VAL A 329 1.14 3.53 3.67
C VAL A 329 0.72 4.16 2.35
N LEU A 330 -0.56 4.47 2.22
CA LEU A 330 -1.10 5.10 1.01
C LEU A 330 -1.22 6.61 1.21
N GLN A 331 -0.46 7.38 0.43
CA GLN A 331 -0.75 8.80 0.24
C GLN A 331 -1.96 8.95 -0.70
N THR A 332 -3.00 9.65 -0.24
CA THR A 332 -4.21 9.86 -1.05
C THR A 332 -4.21 11.25 -1.71
N PRO A 333 -5.05 11.48 -2.75
CA PRO A 333 -5.20 12.82 -3.31
C PRO A 333 -6.14 13.73 -2.48
N GLU A 334 -6.64 13.28 -1.32
CA GLU A 334 -7.49 14.08 -0.44
C GLU A 334 -6.67 15.18 0.25
N ILE A 335 -7.12 16.43 0.05
CA ILE A 335 -6.46 17.65 0.51
C ILE A 335 -7.49 18.55 1.18
N HIS A 336 -7.25 18.92 2.43
CA HIS A 336 -8.12 19.80 3.21
C HIS A 336 -7.40 21.12 3.46
N TYR A 337 -7.92 22.23 2.93
CA TYR A 337 -7.32 23.54 3.16
C TYR A 337 -7.75 24.09 4.52
N GLN A 338 -6.78 24.48 5.34
CA GLN A 338 -7.05 25.15 6.62
C GLN A 338 -7.39 26.61 6.30
N GLY A 339 -8.66 26.98 6.48
CA GLY A 339 -9.27 28.21 5.92
C GLY A 339 -8.49 29.53 6.12
N GLY A 340 -8.63 30.45 5.15
CA GLY A 340 -8.00 31.77 5.12
C GLY A 340 -7.08 31.97 3.90
N PHE A 341 -6.28 33.04 3.88
CA PHE A 341 -5.21 33.29 2.89
C PHE A 341 -3.93 32.46 3.16
N SER A 342 -4.00 31.47 4.06
CA SER A 342 -2.88 30.61 4.42
C SER A 342 -2.67 29.53 3.36
N ASN A 343 -1.41 29.31 2.96
CA ASN A 343 -1.02 28.21 2.07
C ASN A 343 -0.82 26.88 2.84
N SER A 344 -1.57 26.68 3.92
CA SER A 344 -1.48 25.45 4.74
C SER A 344 -2.63 24.51 4.38
N TYR A 345 -2.32 23.23 4.25
CA TYR A 345 -3.29 22.20 3.91
C TYR A 345 -2.90 20.87 4.55
N ASP A 346 -3.89 20.02 4.81
CA ASP A 346 -3.69 18.68 5.32
C ASP A 346 -3.81 17.68 4.17
N ILE A 347 -2.87 16.73 4.10
CA ILE A 347 -2.94 15.58 3.17
C ILE A 347 -3.37 14.36 3.97
N LYS A 348 -4.31 13.60 3.43
CA LYS A 348 -4.76 12.35 4.04
C LYS A 348 -3.90 11.17 3.59
N PHE A 349 -3.41 10.43 4.58
CA PHE A 349 -2.78 9.12 4.43
C PHE A 349 -3.71 8.04 4.96
N ILE A 350 -3.66 6.85 4.36
CA ILE A 350 -4.30 5.65 4.86
C ILE A 350 -3.21 4.67 5.26
N LEU A 351 -3.15 4.35 6.55
CA LEU A 351 -2.22 3.36 7.11
C LEU A 351 -2.96 2.02 7.19
N PHE A 352 -2.60 1.06 6.35
CA PHE A 352 -3.19 -0.28 6.38
C PHE A 352 -2.44 -1.17 7.35
N PHE A 353 -3.18 -1.86 8.21
CA PHE A 353 -2.63 -2.79 9.18
C PHE A 353 -3.27 -4.17 9.02
N GLN A 354 -2.50 -5.21 9.30
CA GLN A 354 -2.97 -6.58 9.29
C GLN A 354 -2.27 -7.42 10.36
N ARG A 355 -2.88 -8.52 10.77
CA ARG A 355 -2.26 -9.49 11.67
C ARG A 355 -2.77 -10.89 11.38
N LYS A 356 -1.97 -11.91 11.69
CA LYS A 356 -2.36 -13.32 11.49
C LYS A 356 -3.45 -13.72 12.49
N ILE A 357 -4.44 -14.48 12.06
CA ILE A 357 -5.42 -15.06 12.98
C ILE A 357 -4.77 -16.24 13.71
N ILE A 358 -4.71 -16.18 15.04
CA ILE A 358 -4.15 -17.24 15.88
C ILE A 358 -5.30 -18.09 16.41
N GLY A 359 -5.23 -19.42 16.20
CA GLY A 359 -6.22 -20.37 16.72
C GLY A 359 -6.90 -21.28 15.69
N TYR A 360 -6.60 -21.18 14.40
CA TYR A 360 -7.21 -22.06 13.38
C TYR A 360 -6.48 -23.38 13.10
N GLU A 361 -5.37 -23.67 13.78
CA GLU A 361 -4.65 -24.95 13.65
C GLU A 361 -5.17 -26.06 14.60
N GLY A 362 -6.21 -25.79 15.40
CA GLY A 362 -6.65 -26.69 16.48
C GLY A 362 -8.12 -27.12 16.50
N ALA A 363 -8.93 -26.78 15.50
CA ALA A 363 -10.34 -27.20 15.43
C ALA A 363 -10.58 -28.07 14.19
N GLY A 364 -10.23 -29.36 14.31
CA GLY A 364 -10.82 -30.43 13.50
C GLY A 364 -10.36 -30.54 12.04
N ALA A 365 -9.06 -30.74 11.80
CA ALA A 365 -8.74 -31.71 10.76
C ALA A 365 -8.96 -33.08 11.40
N PRO A 366 -9.88 -33.94 10.90
CA PRO A 366 -9.86 -35.33 11.29
C PRO A 366 -8.49 -35.84 10.85
N VAL A 367 -7.63 -36.15 11.84
CA VAL A 367 -6.50 -37.04 11.62
C VAL A 367 -7.11 -38.23 10.86
N PRO A 368 -6.64 -38.58 9.66
CA PRO A 368 -7.05 -39.83 9.05
C PRO A 368 -6.75 -40.88 10.11
N GLN A 369 -7.79 -41.46 10.71
CA GLN A 369 -7.60 -42.61 11.58
C GLN A 369 -6.88 -43.61 10.70
N MET A 370 -5.60 -43.84 11.00
CA MET A 370 -4.90 -44.97 10.42
C MET A 370 -5.82 -46.16 10.67
N PRO A 371 -6.20 -46.93 9.63
CA PRO A 371 -6.91 -48.16 9.86
C PRO A 371 -6.11 -48.97 10.89
N PRO A 372 -6.79 -49.65 11.84
CA PRO A 372 -6.10 -50.44 12.85
C PRO A 372 -5.07 -51.32 12.14
N GLN A 373 -3.82 -51.25 12.60
CA GLN A 373 -2.74 -52.12 12.14
C GLN A 373 -3.11 -53.58 12.47
N GLY A 374 -3.94 -54.16 11.61
CA GLY A 374 -4.17 -55.59 11.51
C GLY A 374 -3.37 -56.09 10.32
N ASN A 375 -2.48 -57.04 10.60
CA ASN A 375 -1.64 -57.79 9.67
C ASN A 375 -0.43 -57.02 9.11
N GLN A 376 0.62 -56.94 9.93
CA GLN A 376 1.98 -56.98 9.39
C GLN A 376 2.13 -58.27 8.55
N PRO A 377 2.57 -58.19 7.29
CA PRO A 377 2.99 -59.37 6.55
C PRO A 377 4.20 -60.01 7.26
N PRO A 378 4.31 -61.35 7.25
CA PRO A 378 5.38 -62.05 7.96
C PRO A 378 6.75 -61.59 7.47
N SER A 379 7.71 -61.45 8.40
CA SER A 379 9.08 -61.05 8.06
C SER A 379 9.75 -62.11 7.19
N TYR A 380 10.67 -61.65 6.34
CA TYR A 380 11.43 -62.49 5.41
C TYR A 380 12.22 -63.62 6.09
N ASP A 381 12.51 -63.48 7.40
CA ASP A 381 13.20 -64.49 8.21
C ASP A 381 12.35 -65.76 8.42
N SER A 382 11.02 -65.65 8.34
CA SER A 382 10.12 -66.80 8.48
C SER A 382 10.07 -67.73 7.26
N LEU A 383 10.69 -67.34 6.13
CA LEU A 383 10.75 -68.11 4.90
C LEU A 383 12.04 -68.93 4.73
N GLN A 384 13.00 -68.85 5.65
CA GLN A 384 14.27 -69.58 5.54
C GLN A 384 14.37 -70.86 6.40
N GLN A 385 13.31 -71.26 7.12
CA GLN A 385 13.32 -72.50 7.93
C GLN A 385 12.57 -73.70 7.31
N LYS A 386 12.29 -73.67 6.00
CA LYS A 386 11.87 -74.87 5.26
C LYS A 386 12.63 -74.99 3.95
N ASN A 387 13.84 -75.55 4.04
CA ASN A 387 14.37 -76.54 3.11
C ASN A 387 15.43 -77.37 3.83
#